data_AF-A0A1D3JC60-F1
#
_entry.id   AF-A0A1D3JC60-F1
#
_cell.length_a   1.000
_cell.length_b   1.000
_cell.length_c   1.000
_cell.angle_alpha   90.00
_cell.angle_beta   90.00
_cell.angle_gamma   90.00
#
_symmetry.space_group_name_H-M   'P 1'
#
loop_
_entity.id
_entity.type
_entity.pdbx_description
1 polymer ?
#
loop_
_entity_poly.entity_id
_entity_poly.type
_entity_poly.pdbx_seq_one_letter_code
_entity_poly.pdbx_strand_id
1 'polypeptide(L)'
;MTTDSTNEHYETVELYLFHYNTLNKTKDPTSISDDFFNTHFSNGIDNLSNFIDNCKILNYYIKRSISLESIDTSVCFEIINFWLNEQVRSGSDKIKSSLFDMYKEFMEKYNNLKLYVTKIYYIHDNVFNKKKKLYELYKHYDNLLSIADTFNHSHCAKLSSIVNDYNNIVGQYSHKDNHNFFEALRDFKNHFESQQYEYINSCGSKIPKFKSFSEQRVSRADVIDHSEQSTGDADQFHTQSSENVASTFAITLFATTVGVFLTLMFFHKITLFGYSLLNQKNKQITMPNDLGEEIYELPIHATEKHDWDSQNRTYNLTYQSSKN
;
A
#
# COMPACT_ATOMS: atom_id res chain seq x y z
N MET A 1 -14.03 -10.02 -24.68
CA MET A 1 -13.39 -10.98 -23.76
C MET A 1 -14.09 -10.86 -22.43
N THR A 2 -14.82 -11.89 -22.03
CA THR A 2 -15.50 -11.99 -20.74
C THR A 2 -14.43 -11.91 -19.64
N THR A 3 -14.49 -10.87 -18.81
CA THR A 3 -13.64 -10.74 -17.62
C THR A 3 -13.95 -11.91 -16.71
N ASP A 4 -13.02 -12.87 -16.65
CA ASP A 4 -13.09 -14.00 -15.75
C ASP A 4 -13.09 -13.47 -14.32
N SER A 5 -14.19 -13.68 -13.60
CA SER A 5 -14.40 -13.18 -12.23
C SER A 5 -13.45 -13.83 -11.22
N THR A 6 -12.59 -14.75 -11.65
CA THR A 6 -11.75 -15.59 -10.79
C THR A 6 -10.42 -14.96 -10.40
N ASN A 7 -10.04 -13.78 -10.92
CA ASN A 7 -8.70 -13.19 -10.69
C ASN A 7 -8.72 -11.72 -10.22
N GLU A 8 -9.80 -11.26 -9.60
CA GLU A 8 -9.82 -9.93 -8.96
C GLU A 8 -8.98 -9.98 -7.66
N HIS A 9 -7.93 -9.16 -7.57
CA HIS A 9 -7.08 -9.02 -6.38
C HIS A 9 -7.32 -7.68 -5.68
N TYR A 10 -7.35 -7.69 -4.34
CA TYR A 10 -7.55 -6.52 -3.50
C TYR A 10 -6.56 -6.56 -2.33
N GLU A 11 -5.84 -5.46 -2.14
CA GLU A 11 -4.87 -5.30 -1.06
C GLU A 11 -5.60 -5.08 0.28
N THR A 12 -5.04 -5.64 1.35
CA THR A 12 -5.49 -5.37 2.72
C THR A 12 -5.26 -3.90 3.09
N VAL A 13 -5.97 -3.42 4.11
CA VAL A 13 -5.85 -2.02 4.55
C VAL A 13 -4.42 -1.67 4.97
N GLU A 14 -3.73 -2.59 5.66
CA GLU A 14 -2.36 -2.39 6.13
C GLU A 14 -1.38 -2.27 4.95
N LEU A 15 -1.45 -3.19 3.99
CA LEU A 15 -0.59 -3.17 2.80
C LEU A 15 -0.86 -1.93 1.96
N TYR A 16 -2.12 -1.66 1.63
CA TYR A 16 -2.47 -0.50 0.83
C TYR A 16 -1.96 0.79 1.46
N LEU A 17 -2.24 1.03 2.74
CA LEU A 17 -1.84 2.28 3.40
C LEU A 17 -0.33 2.41 3.53
N PHE A 18 0.39 1.34 3.87
CA PHE A 18 1.84 1.35 3.95
C PHE A 18 2.46 1.81 2.62
N HIS A 19 2.09 1.15 1.53
CA HIS A 19 2.65 1.44 0.21
C HIS A 19 2.17 2.78 -0.35
N TYR A 20 0.88 3.09 -0.24
CA TYR A 20 0.29 4.37 -0.66
C TYR A 20 0.96 5.55 0.03
N ASN A 21 1.11 5.49 1.36
CA ASN A 21 1.76 6.55 2.12
C ASN A 21 3.25 6.64 1.75
N THR A 22 3.92 5.52 1.47
CA THR A 22 5.33 5.52 1.06
C THR A 22 5.58 6.16 -0.30
N LEU A 23 4.72 5.86 -1.28
CA LEU A 23 4.77 6.49 -2.60
C LEU A 23 4.49 7.98 -2.51
N ASN A 24 3.61 8.40 -1.59
CA ASN A 24 3.23 9.80 -1.40
C ASN A 24 4.12 10.59 -0.43
N LYS A 25 5.17 9.99 0.16
CA LYS A 25 6.15 10.74 0.96
C LYS A 25 6.96 11.65 0.04
N THR A 26 6.75 12.97 0.22
CA THR A 26 7.43 14.10 -0.44
C THR A 26 7.57 13.97 -1.96
N LYS A 27 6.76 14.72 -2.71
CA LYS A 27 6.88 14.78 -4.16
C LYS A 27 8.13 15.61 -4.53
N ASP A 28 9.17 14.95 -5.02
CA ASP A 28 10.11 15.63 -5.92
C ASP A 28 10.01 15.00 -7.32
N PRO A 29 8.96 15.37 -8.10
CA PRO A 29 8.68 14.75 -9.39
C PRO A 29 9.63 15.23 -10.50
N THR A 30 10.70 15.97 -10.18
CA THR A 30 11.44 16.79 -11.16
C THR A 30 12.49 16.06 -12.00
N SER A 31 12.53 14.73 -12.02
CA SER A 31 13.63 14.02 -12.70
C SER A 31 13.49 13.84 -14.23
N ILE A 32 12.48 14.43 -14.88
CA ILE A 32 12.30 14.37 -16.36
C ILE A 32 12.12 15.78 -16.92
N SER A 33 12.94 16.14 -17.92
CA SER A 33 12.84 17.42 -18.66
C SER A 33 11.59 17.46 -19.53
N ASP A 34 10.95 18.63 -19.62
CA ASP A 34 9.82 18.89 -20.52
C ASP A 34 10.20 18.71 -22.00
N ASP A 35 11.49 18.89 -22.34
CA ASP A 35 12.00 18.71 -23.71
C ASP A 35 11.76 17.28 -24.23
N PHE A 36 11.82 16.28 -23.34
CA PHE A 36 11.51 14.89 -23.70
C PHE A 36 10.07 14.79 -24.21
N PHE A 37 9.11 15.40 -23.50
CA PHE A 37 7.71 15.36 -23.89
C PHE A 37 7.44 16.20 -25.15
N ASN A 38 8.06 17.36 -25.26
CA ASN A 38 7.99 18.21 -26.44
C ASN A 38 8.57 17.55 -27.69
N THR A 39 9.47 16.57 -27.55
CA THR A 39 10.04 15.81 -28.67
C THR A 39 9.19 14.60 -29.05
N HIS A 40 8.57 13.92 -28.07
CA HIS A 40 7.93 12.62 -28.29
C HIS A 40 6.39 12.64 -28.28
N PHE A 41 5.77 13.72 -27.82
CA PHE A 41 4.32 13.83 -27.55
C PHE A 41 3.72 15.18 -28.00
N SER A 42 4.34 15.85 -28.97
CA SER A 42 4.13 17.27 -29.27
C SER A 42 2.77 17.65 -29.87
N ASN A 43 1.88 16.71 -30.22
CA ASN A 43 0.63 16.99 -30.92
C ASN A 43 -0.53 16.08 -30.47
N GLY A 44 -1.73 16.66 -30.33
CA GLY A 44 -2.99 15.90 -30.24
C GLY A 44 -3.38 15.37 -28.86
N ILE A 45 -2.67 15.76 -27.80
CA ILE A 45 -3.03 15.39 -26.42
C ILE A 45 -3.85 16.51 -25.78
N ASP A 46 -5.13 16.25 -25.57
CA ASP A 46 -5.97 17.09 -24.71
C ASP A 46 -5.39 17.10 -23.30
N ASN A 47 -5.20 18.30 -22.73
CA ASN A 47 -4.62 18.50 -21.40
C ASN A 47 -3.18 17.93 -21.25
N LEU A 48 -2.32 18.24 -22.23
CA LEU A 48 -0.90 17.86 -22.25
C LEU A 48 -0.16 18.14 -20.93
N SER A 49 -0.43 19.27 -20.27
CA SER A 49 0.20 19.59 -18.98
C SER A 49 -0.09 18.52 -17.92
N ASN A 50 -1.35 18.11 -17.77
CA ASN A 50 -1.73 17.07 -16.82
C ASN A 50 -1.13 15.71 -17.19
N PHE A 51 -1.04 15.40 -18.48
CA PHE A 51 -0.35 14.19 -18.95
C PHE A 51 1.13 14.20 -18.55
N ILE A 52 1.85 15.31 -18.79
CA ILE A 52 3.26 15.47 -18.43
C ILE A 52 3.46 15.34 -16.92
N ASP A 53 2.63 16.01 -16.12
CA ASP A 53 2.70 15.95 -14.65
C ASP A 53 2.49 14.53 -14.13
N ASN A 54 1.51 13.81 -14.70
CA ASN A 54 1.28 12.41 -14.36
C ASN A 54 2.43 11.50 -14.80
N CYS A 55 3.05 11.73 -15.96
CA CYS A 55 4.24 10.98 -16.37
C CYS A 55 5.42 11.18 -15.40
N LYS A 56 5.62 12.41 -14.92
CA LYS A 56 6.64 12.73 -13.90
C LYS A 56 6.36 12.01 -12.58
N ILE A 57 5.09 12.00 -12.12
CA ILE A 57 4.67 11.28 -10.92
C ILE A 57 4.84 9.76 -11.09
N LEU A 58 4.42 9.21 -12.24
CA LEU A 58 4.55 7.78 -12.55
C LEU A 58 6.02 7.33 -12.48
N ASN A 59 6.91 8.10 -13.09
CA ASN A 59 8.35 7.85 -13.02
C ASN A 59 8.88 7.93 -11.58
N TYR A 60 8.44 8.93 -10.80
CA TYR A 60 8.83 9.04 -9.40
C TYR A 60 8.38 7.82 -8.58
N TYR A 61 7.12 7.40 -8.71
CA TYR A 61 6.59 6.25 -8.01
C TYR A 61 7.32 4.95 -8.37
N ILE A 62 7.58 4.72 -9.66
CA ILE A 62 8.31 3.52 -10.10
C ILE A 62 9.73 3.53 -9.55
N LYS A 63 10.48 4.63 -9.71
CA LYS A 63 11.84 4.75 -9.15
C LYS A 63 11.85 4.47 -7.64
N ARG A 64 10.88 5.02 -6.91
CA ARG A 64 10.78 4.83 -5.47
C ARG A 64 10.44 3.39 -5.07
N SER A 65 9.60 2.71 -5.85
CA SER A 65 9.22 1.31 -5.61
C SER A 65 10.36 0.31 -5.80
N ILE A 66 11.34 0.63 -6.65
CA ILE A 66 12.49 -0.25 -6.93
C ILE A 66 13.73 0.11 -6.12
N SER A 67 13.79 1.31 -5.54
CA SER A 67 14.96 1.78 -4.79
C SER A 67 14.89 1.47 -3.29
N LEU A 68 13.73 1.07 -2.76
CA LEU A 68 13.52 0.90 -1.32
C LEU A 68 13.44 -0.59 -0.98
N GLU A 69 14.44 -1.10 -0.26
CA GLU A 69 14.55 -2.52 0.12
C GLU A 69 13.40 -3.03 0.99
N SER A 70 12.76 -2.16 1.77
CA SER A 70 11.67 -2.52 2.69
C SER A 70 10.29 -2.61 2.03
N ILE A 71 10.21 -2.42 0.71
CA ILE A 71 8.96 -2.37 -0.04
C ILE A 71 8.79 -3.65 -0.85
N ASP A 72 7.63 -4.30 -0.71
CA ASP A 72 7.15 -5.23 -1.71
C ASP A 72 6.87 -4.49 -3.03
N THR A 73 7.80 -4.65 -3.97
CA THR A 73 7.72 -4.04 -5.29
C THR A 73 6.46 -4.47 -6.05
N SER A 74 5.98 -5.71 -5.86
CA SER A 74 4.77 -6.19 -6.53
C SER A 74 3.53 -5.43 -6.09
N VAL A 75 3.34 -5.29 -4.78
CA VAL A 75 2.21 -4.52 -4.20
C VAL A 75 2.30 -3.04 -4.59
N CYS A 76 3.52 -2.48 -4.63
CA CYS A 76 3.72 -1.13 -5.12
C CYS A 76 3.25 -0.96 -6.57
N PHE A 77 3.56 -1.89 -7.46
CA PHE A 77 3.09 -1.80 -8.85
C PHE A 77 1.57 -1.91 -8.98
N GLU A 78 0.90 -2.70 -8.14
CA GLU A 78 -0.56 -2.73 -8.11
C GLU A 78 -1.17 -1.37 -7.70
N ILE A 79 -0.57 -0.71 -6.71
CA ILE A 79 -1.03 0.62 -6.24
C ILE A 79 -0.71 1.70 -7.27
N ILE A 80 0.47 1.65 -7.90
CA ILE A 80 0.84 2.56 -9.00
C ILE A 80 -0.12 2.37 -10.17
N ASN A 81 -0.42 1.12 -10.53
CA ASN A 81 -1.35 0.80 -11.60
C ASN A 81 -2.76 1.32 -11.29
N PHE A 82 -3.24 1.14 -10.07
CA PHE A 82 -4.52 1.70 -9.62
C PHE A 82 -4.54 3.22 -9.72
N TRP A 83 -3.52 3.91 -9.19
CA TRP A 83 -3.40 5.37 -9.24
C TRP A 83 -3.44 5.89 -10.69
N LEU A 84 -2.68 5.26 -11.60
CA LEU A 84 -2.67 5.66 -13.01
C LEU A 84 -4.04 5.44 -13.66
N ASN A 85 -4.71 4.34 -13.31
CA ASN A 85 -6.06 4.05 -13.74
C ASN A 85 -7.07 5.08 -13.25
N GLU A 86 -6.84 5.77 -12.12
CA GLU A 86 -7.67 6.92 -11.70
C GLU A 86 -7.49 8.12 -12.63
N GLN A 87 -6.27 8.37 -13.11
CA GLN A 87 -5.94 9.53 -13.95
C GLN A 87 -6.60 9.49 -15.34
N VAL A 88 -7.05 8.31 -15.78
CA VAL A 88 -7.62 8.11 -17.12
C VAL A 88 -9.14 7.98 -17.16
N ARG A 89 -9.87 8.21 -16.06
CA ARG A 89 -11.32 7.90 -15.97
C ARG A 89 -12.27 8.94 -16.57
N SER A 90 -11.75 10.02 -17.14
CA SER A 90 -12.58 11.05 -17.76
C SER A 90 -12.90 10.72 -19.21
N GLY A 91 -14.17 10.86 -19.61
CA GLY A 91 -14.62 10.69 -21.00
C GLY A 91 -15.13 9.27 -21.34
N SER A 92 -15.24 9.01 -22.65
CA SER A 92 -15.69 7.70 -23.17
C SER A 92 -14.63 6.62 -23.01
N ASP A 93 -15.01 5.34 -23.02
CA ASP A 93 -14.07 4.22 -22.86
C ASP A 93 -12.92 4.23 -23.88
N LYS A 94 -13.20 4.68 -25.10
CA LYS A 94 -12.17 4.87 -26.14
C LYS A 94 -11.14 5.92 -25.73
N ILE A 95 -11.59 7.03 -25.13
CA ILE A 95 -10.72 8.10 -24.63
C ILE A 95 -9.91 7.59 -23.44
N LYS A 96 -10.56 6.91 -22.48
CA LYS A 96 -9.89 6.31 -21.31
C LYS A 96 -8.76 5.36 -21.72
N SER A 97 -9.04 4.44 -22.65
CA SER A 97 -8.06 3.47 -23.16
C SER A 97 -6.94 4.16 -23.93
N SER A 98 -7.27 5.09 -24.82
CA SER A 98 -6.25 5.81 -25.60
C SER A 98 -5.31 6.61 -24.71
N LEU A 99 -5.82 7.27 -23.67
CA LEU A 99 -4.98 7.99 -22.70
C LEU A 99 -4.11 7.04 -21.87
N PHE A 100 -4.64 5.88 -21.51
CA PHE A 100 -3.85 4.84 -20.84
C PHE A 100 -2.71 4.32 -21.71
N ASP A 101 -2.96 4.08 -23.00
CA ASP A 101 -1.95 3.64 -23.96
C ASP A 101 -0.84 4.68 -24.15
N MET A 102 -1.15 5.98 -24.10
CA MET A 102 -0.14 7.04 -24.14
C MET A 102 0.81 6.99 -22.94
N TYR A 103 0.33 6.66 -21.74
CA TYR A 103 1.23 6.46 -20.59
C TYR A 103 2.14 5.24 -20.77
N LYS A 104 1.65 4.16 -21.40
CA LYS A 104 2.49 3.00 -21.75
C LYS A 104 3.54 3.37 -22.81
N GLU A 105 3.16 4.13 -23.83
CA GLU A 105 4.08 4.64 -24.85
C GLU A 105 5.17 5.51 -24.22
N PHE A 106 4.81 6.37 -23.26
CA PHE A 106 5.78 7.12 -22.45
C PHE A 106 6.79 6.19 -21.76
N MET A 107 6.30 5.16 -21.05
CA MET A 107 7.15 4.20 -20.36
C MET A 107 8.05 3.40 -21.32
N GLU A 108 7.58 3.09 -22.53
CA GLU A 108 8.35 2.39 -23.55
C GLU A 108 9.47 3.27 -24.15
N LYS A 109 9.19 4.55 -24.39
CA LYS A 109 10.16 5.51 -24.94
C LYS A 109 11.17 5.99 -23.92
N TYR A 110 10.78 6.09 -22.65
CA TYR A 110 11.67 6.52 -21.58
C TYR A 110 12.43 5.31 -21.02
N ASN A 111 13.66 5.07 -21.52
CA ASN A 111 14.47 3.85 -21.30
C ASN A 111 14.47 3.32 -19.84
N ASN A 112 14.46 4.19 -18.85
CA ASN A 112 14.46 3.80 -17.42
C ASN A 112 13.17 3.09 -16.97
N LEU A 113 12.08 3.19 -17.73
CA LEU A 113 10.77 2.63 -17.38
C LEU A 113 10.34 1.46 -18.26
N LYS A 114 11.06 1.20 -19.36
CA LYS A 114 10.69 0.20 -20.37
C LYS A 114 10.48 -1.20 -19.81
N LEU A 115 11.28 -1.60 -18.82
CA LEU A 115 11.18 -2.92 -18.16
C LEU A 115 9.90 -3.09 -17.32
N TYR A 116 9.21 -2.00 -16.98
CA TYR A 116 8.07 -1.99 -16.08
C TYR A 116 6.72 -1.78 -16.78
N VAL A 117 6.71 -1.61 -18.11
CA VAL A 117 5.49 -1.41 -18.92
C VAL A 117 4.47 -2.53 -18.71
N THR A 118 4.95 -3.77 -18.55
CA THR A 118 4.10 -4.96 -18.35
C THR A 118 3.45 -5.02 -16.97
N LYS A 119 3.92 -4.23 -16.01
CA LYS A 119 3.33 -4.12 -14.67
C LYS A 119 2.13 -3.18 -14.62
N ILE A 120 1.89 -2.43 -15.70
CA ILE A 120 0.82 -1.44 -15.81
C ILE A 120 -0.22 -1.95 -16.81
N TYR A 121 -1.47 -2.04 -16.37
CA TYR A 121 -2.58 -2.62 -17.10
C TYR A 121 -3.89 -1.86 -16.85
N TYR A 122 -4.72 -1.76 -17.89
CA TYR A 122 -6.00 -1.08 -17.78
C TYR A 122 -6.98 -1.92 -16.94
N ILE A 123 -7.53 -1.33 -15.87
CA ILE A 123 -8.51 -1.97 -15.00
C ILE A 123 -9.90 -1.68 -15.57
N HIS A 124 -10.69 -2.70 -15.89
CA HIS A 124 -12.06 -2.47 -16.37
C HIS A 124 -12.96 -1.86 -15.28
N ASP A 125 -13.95 -1.06 -15.71
CA ASP A 125 -14.76 -0.21 -14.83
C ASP A 125 -15.37 -0.95 -13.62
N ASN A 126 -15.81 -2.20 -13.78
CA ASN A 126 -16.36 -2.99 -12.67
C ASN A 126 -15.35 -3.18 -11.53
N VAL A 127 -14.16 -3.71 -11.86
CA VAL A 127 -13.10 -3.97 -10.88
C VAL A 127 -12.55 -2.67 -10.32
N PHE A 128 -12.38 -1.66 -11.18
CA PHE A 128 -11.88 -0.35 -10.79
C PHE A 128 -12.81 0.32 -9.76
N ASN A 129 -14.12 0.30 -10.00
CA ASN A 129 -15.09 0.93 -9.10
C ASN A 129 -15.13 0.27 -7.71
N LYS A 130 -14.91 -1.05 -7.64
CA LYS A 130 -14.77 -1.77 -6.37
C LYS A 130 -13.50 -1.38 -5.63
N LYS A 131 -12.34 -1.45 -6.31
CA LYS A 131 -11.04 -1.01 -5.76
C LYS A 131 -11.12 0.43 -5.26
N LYS A 132 -11.71 1.33 -6.06
CA LYS A 132 -11.86 2.74 -5.72
C LYS A 132 -12.62 2.94 -4.40
N LYS A 133 -13.80 2.33 -4.25
CA LYS A 133 -14.58 2.45 -3.00
C LYS A 133 -13.84 1.87 -1.79
N LEU A 134 -13.18 0.74 -1.96
CA LEU A 134 -12.40 0.11 -0.90
C LEU A 134 -11.22 0.98 -0.47
N TYR A 135 -10.46 1.51 -1.40
CA TYR A 135 -9.31 2.36 -1.08
C TYR A 135 -9.71 3.76 -0.61
N GLU A 136 -10.87 4.28 -1.02
CA GLU A 136 -11.46 5.48 -0.44
C GLU A 136 -11.83 5.27 1.02
N LEU A 137 -12.42 4.12 1.37
CA LEU A 137 -12.65 3.71 2.76
C LEU A 137 -11.34 3.63 3.55
N TYR A 138 -10.28 3.05 2.97
CA TYR A 138 -8.96 2.98 3.59
C TYR A 138 -8.36 4.38 3.82
N LYS A 139 -8.42 5.26 2.82
CA LYS A 139 -7.95 6.66 2.94
C LYS A 139 -8.75 7.43 3.98
N HIS A 140 -10.05 7.20 4.10
CA HIS A 140 -10.88 7.81 5.15
C HIS A 140 -10.41 7.36 6.55
N TYR A 141 -10.08 6.08 6.71
CA TYR A 141 -9.49 5.56 7.94
C TYR A 141 -8.10 6.14 8.23
N ASP A 142 -7.21 6.23 7.23
CA ASP A 142 -5.87 6.85 7.40
C ASP A 142 -5.98 8.32 7.83
N ASN A 143 -6.94 9.06 7.26
CA ASN A 143 -7.22 10.44 7.67
C ASN A 143 -7.64 10.54 9.14
N LEU A 144 -8.43 9.58 9.65
CA LEU A 144 -8.77 9.49 11.07
C LEU A 144 -7.50 9.34 11.93
N LEU A 145 -6.60 8.43 11.54
CA LEU A 145 -5.33 8.18 12.24
C LEU A 145 -4.40 9.41 12.25
N SER A 146 -4.51 10.28 11.25
CA SER A 146 -3.66 11.46 11.11
C SER A 146 -4.02 12.63 12.04
N ILE A 147 -5.17 12.59 12.71
CA ILE A 147 -5.66 13.68 13.57
C ILE A 147 -5.06 13.51 14.98
N ALA A 148 -4.31 14.52 15.45
CA ALA A 148 -3.73 14.53 16.79
C ALA A 148 -4.81 14.60 17.89
N ASP A 149 -4.66 13.75 18.90
CA ASP A 149 -5.67 13.41 19.90
C ASP A 149 -6.18 14.59 20.75
N THR A 150 -7.48 14.87 20.60
CA THR A 150 -8.38 15.00 21.74
C THR A 150 -9.67 14.26 21.41
N PHE A 151 -9.97 13.19 22.15
CA PHE A 151 -11.25 12.49 22.01
C PHE A 151 -12.37 13.47 22.33
N ASN A 152 -13.09 13.89 21.29
CA ASN A 152 -14.21 14.80 21.42
C ASN A 152 -15.40 14.26 20.60
N HIS A 153 -16.55 14.94 20.66
CA HIS A 153 -17.76 14.51 19.95
C HIS A 153 -17.54 14.30 18.44
N SER A 154 -16.59 15.04 17.83
CA SER A 154 -16.25 14.87 16.41
C SER A 154 -15.59 13.53 16.11
N HIS A 155 -14.93 12.90 17.08
CA HIS A 155 -14.29 11.60 16.90
C HIS A 155 -15.34 10.48 16.71
N CYS A 156 -16.40 10.46 17.52
CA CYS A 156 -17.52 9.53 17.33
C CYS A 156 -18.23 9.73 15.98
N ALA A 157 -18.38 10.98 15.54
CA ALA A 157 -18.96 11.27 14.23
C ALA A 157 -18.10 10.74 13.08
N LYS A 158 -16.77 10.89 13.16
CA LYS A 158 -15.82 10.36 12.17
C LYS A 158 -15.83 8.83 12.12
N LEU A 159 -15.76 8.17 13.29
CA LEU A 159 -15.88 6.71 13.39
C LEU A 159 -17.21 6.22 12.79
N SER A 160 -18.32 6.86 13.16
CA SER A 160 -19.66 6.56 12.62
C SER A 160 -19.70 6.72 11.10
N SER A 161 -19.05 7.75 10.54
CA SER A 161 -18.96 7.95 9.10
C SER A 161 -18.22 6.80 8.40
N ILE A 162 -17.09 6.33 8.95
CA ILE A 162 -16.34 5.20 8.39
C ILE A 162 -17.19 3.92 8.39
N VAL A 163 -17.92 3.65 9.48
CA VAL A 163 -18.83 2.49 9.53
C VAL A 163 -19.97 2.61 8.53
N ASN A 164 -20.50 3.82 8.33
CA ASN A 164 -21.52 4.06 7.32
C ASN A 164 -20.97 3.84 5.89
N ASP A 165 -19.75 4.29 5.60
CA ASP A 165 -19.10 4.06 4.30
C ASP A 165 -18.95 2.56 4.03
N TYR A 166 -18.45 1.80 5.01
CA TYR A 166 -18.40 0.34 4.95
C TYR A 166 -19.79 -0.26 4.69
N ASN A 167 -20.80 0.12 5.48
CA ASN A 167 -22.16 -0.42 5.36
C ASN A 167 -22.84 -0.07 4.03
N ASN A 168 -22.48 1.06 3.42
CA ASN A 168 -22.93 1.46 2.10
C ASN A 168 -22.30 0.57 1.02
N ILE A 169 -20.99 0.31 1.11
CA ILE A 169 -20.29 -0.60 0.21
C ILE A 169 -20.90 -2.00 0.31
N VAL A 170 -21.02 -2.56 1.52
CA VAL A 170 -21.63 -3.89 1.73
C VAL A 170 -23.05 -3.93 1.14
N GLY A 171 -23.87 -2.90 1.40
CA GLY A 171 -25.23 -2.83 0.86
C GLY A 171 -25.28 -2.86 -0.67
N GLN A 172 -24.35 -2.17 -1.34
CA GLN A 172 -24.31 -2.09 -2.81
C GLN A 172 -23.87 -3.40 -3.47
N TYR A 173 -23.02 -4.19 -2.81
CA TYR A 173 -22.38 -5.37 -3.42
C TYR A 173 -22.86 -6.71 -2.88
N SER A 174 -23.58 -6.73 -1.74
CA SER A 174 -24.04 -7.89 -0.94
C SER A 174 -24.62 -9.13 -1.66
N HIS A 175 -24.98 -9.06 -2.95
CA HIS A 175 -25.62 -10.15 -3.69
C HIS A 175 -25.02 -10.45 -5.07
N LYS A 176 -23.89 -9.83 -5.45
CA LYS A 176 -23.40 -9.86 -6.84
C LYS A 176 -21.91 -10.13 -7.00
N ASP A 177 -21.15 -10.23 -5.91
CA ASP A 177 -19.71 -10.07 -5.96
C ASP A 177 -18.87 -11.27 -5.54
N ASN A 178 -17.64 -11.25 -6.06
CA ASN A 178 -16.61 -12.25 -5.83
C ASN A 178 -16.17 -12.28 -4.35
N HIS A 179 -15.87 -13.49 -3.87
CA HIS A 179 -15.29 -13.79 -2.57
C HIS A 179 -14.13 -12.83 -2.20
N ASN A 180 -13.19 -12.57 -3.11
CA ASN A 180 -11.98 -11.78 -2.81
C ASN A 180 -12.26 -10.34 -2.37
N PHE A 181 -13.29 -9.69 -2.92
CA PHE A 181 -13.64 -8.31 -2.53
C PHE A 181 -14.20 -8.27 -1.10
N PHE A 182 -15.02 -9.26 -0.76
CA PHE A 182 -15.58 -9.39 0.58
C PHE A 182 -14.55 -9.80 1.61
N GLU A 183 -13.55 -10.59 1.22
CA GLU A 183 -12.39 -10.88 2.07
C GLU A 183 -11.65 -9.61 2.47
N ALA A 184 -11.37 -8.71 1.53
CA ALA A 184 -10.71 -7.44 1.83
C ALA A 184 -11.58 -6.52 2.70
N LEU A 185 -12.90 -6.48 2.50
CA LEU A 185 -13.82 -5.75 3.38
C LEU A 185 -13.86 -6.35 4.80
N ARG A 186 -13.83 -7.69 4.92
CA ARG A 186 -13.79 -8.36 6.22
C ARG A 186 -12.48 -8.08 6.95
N ASP A 187 -11.36 -8.11 6.24
CA ASP A 187 -10.05 -7.72 6.76
C ASP A 187 -10.08 -6.29 7.31
N PHE A 188 -10.59 -5.33 6.52
CA PHE A 188 -10.76 -3.96 6.95
C PHE A 188 -11.60 -3.84 8.22
N LYS A 189 -12.77 -4.50 8.26
CA LYS A 189 -13.66 -4.47 9.43
C LYS A 189 -12.92 -4.95 10.67
N ASN A 190 -12.28 -6.12 10.59
CA ASN A 190 -11.56 -6.71 11.71
C ASN A 190 -10.41 -5.82 12.20
N HIS A 191 -9.65 -5.25 11.26
CA HIS A 191 -8.59 -4.30 11.57
C HIS A 191 -9.16 -3.05 12.27
N PHE A 192 -10.20 -2.43 11.71
CA PHE A 192 -10.82 -1.23 12.26
C PHE A 192 -11.41 -1.47 13.66
N GLU A 193 -12.18 -2.54 13.86
CA GLU A 193 -12.75 -2.91 15.16
C GLU A 193 -11.67 -3.16 16.21
N SER A 194 -10.56 -3.80 15.82
CA SER A 194 -9.43 -4.06 16.70
C SER A 194 -8.68 -2.78 17.07
N GLN A 195 -8.37 -1.92 16.10
CA GLN A 195 -7.54 -0.74 16.33
C GLN A 195 -8.31 0.40 17.01
N GLN A 196 -9.63 0.45 16.83
CA GLN A 196 -10.49 1.51 17.38
C GLN A 196 -11.38 1.02 18.53
N TYR A 197 -11.09 -0.16 19.10
CA TYR A 197 -11.92 -0.82 20.11
C TYR A 197 -12.35 0.10 21.27
N GLU A 198 -11.39 0.79 21.88
CA GLU A 198 -11.66 1.68 23.02
C GLU A 198 -12.58 2.83 22.64
N TYR A 199 -12.34 3.44 21.47
CA TYR A 199 -13.14 4.56 20.97
C TYR A 199 -14.54 4.14 20.54
N ILE A 200 -14.66 2.98 19.87
CA ILE A 200 -15.96 2.40 19.49
C ILE A 200 -16.79 2.15 20.74
N ASN A 201 -16.21 1.55 21.78
CA ASN A 201 -16.89 1.30 23.05
C ASN A 201 -17.30 2.59 23.76
N SER A 202 -16.42 3.59 23.79
CA SER A 202 -16.70 4.90 24.38
C SER A 202 -17.84 5.64 23.66
N CYS A 203 -17.89 5.54 22.33
CA CYS A 203 -18.96 6.14 21.53
C CYS A 203 -20.30 5.38 21.65
N GLY A 204 -20.26 4.09 21.98
CA GLY A 204 -21.43 3.25 22.22
C GLY A 204 -22.42 3.26 21.07
N SER A 205 -23.69 3.57 21.36
CA SER A 205 -24.78 3.55 20.37
C SER A 205 -24.67 4.59 19.24
N LYS A 206 -23.71 5.52 19.32
CA LYS A 206 -23.44 6.47 18.23
C LYS A 206 -22.75 5.82 17.04
N ILE A 207 -22.11 4.66 17.25
CA ILE A 207 -21.51 3.87 16.19
C ILE A 207 -22.58 2.92 15.64
N PRO A 208 -22.90 2.99 14.34
CA PRO A 208 -23.82 2.07 13.70
C PRO A 208 -23.31 0.63 13.82
N LYS A 209 -24.21 -0.34 13.77
CA LYS A 209 -23.79 -1.74 13.66
C LYS A 209 -23.20 -1.99 12.28
N PHE A 210 -22.08 -2.71 12.23
CA PHE A 210 -21.56 -3.24 10.97
C PHE A 210 -22.58 -4.20 10.35
N LYS A 211 -22.92 -3.99 9.08
CA LYS A 211 -23.68 -4.96 8.29
C LYS A 211 -22.84 -6.22 8.12
N SER A 212 -23.46 -7.37 8.34
CA SER A 212 -22.87 -8.64 7.97
C SER A 212 -23.10 -8.91 6.49
N PHE A 213 -22.18 -9.65 5.89
CA PHE A 213 -22.49 -10.35 4.65
C PHE A 213 -23.60 -11.36 4.98
N SER A 214 -24.70 -11.35 4.24
CA SER A 214 -25.60 -12.50 4.28
C SER A 214 -24.78 -13.66 3.73
N GLU A 215 -24.29 -14.54 4.60
CA GLU A 215 -23.81 -15.84 4.17
C GLU A 215 -25.00 -16.53 3.53
N GLN A 216 -25.12 -16.38 2.21
CA GLN A 216 -25.98 -17.24 1.44
C GLN A 216 -25.27 -18.59 1.50
N ARG A 217 -25.60 -19.37 2.54
CA ARG A 217 -25.45 -20.81 2.48
C ARG A 217 -26.23 -21.19 1.24
N VAL A 218 -25.53 -21.34 0.12
CA VAL A 218 -26.02 -22.15 -0.98
C VAL A 218 -26.11 -23.54 -0.37
N SER A 219 -27.26 -23.84 0.23
CA SER A 219 -27.61 -25.16 0.69
C SER A 219 -27.46 -26.06 -0.51
N ARG A 220 -26.34 -26.79 -0.57
CA ARG A 220 -26.12 -27.91 -1.49
C ARG A 220 -26.95 -29.11 -1.01
N ALA A 221 -28.22 -28.86 -0.72
CA ALA A 221 -29.20 -29.82 -0.26
C ALA A 221 -30.42 -29.68 -1.16
N ASP A 222 -30.23 -30.05 -2.43
CA ASP A 222 -31.29 -30.41 -3.37
C ASP A 222 -30.65 -31.15 -4.56
N VAL A 223 -29.86 -32.19 -4.26
CA VAL A 223 -29.69 -33.37 -5.13
C VAL A 223 -29.45 -34.56 -4.21
N ILE A 224 -30.50 -35.03 -3.56
CA ILE A 224 -30.60 -36.45 -3.20
C ILE A 224 -31.80 -36.95 -3.99
N ASP A 225 -31.52 -37.65 -5.09
CA ASP A 225 -32.41 -38.72 -5.50
C ASP A 225 -31.63 -39.86 -6.18
N HIS A 226 -31.81 -41.04 -5.59
CA HIS A 226 -31.63 -42.41 -6.08
C HIS A 226 -30.26 -42.97 -6.54
N SER A 227 -29.65 -43.80 -5.67
CA SER A 227 -29.33 -45.24 -5.89
C SER A 227 -28.74 -45.84 -4.59
N GLU A 228 -29.49 -46.65 -3.84
CA GLU A 228 -29.39 -48.14 -3.74
C GLU A 228 -27.94 -48.68 -3.72
N GLN A 229 -27.35 -49.25 -2.66
CA GLN A 229 -27.65 -50.37 -1.72
C GLN A 229 -26.65 -51.53 -1.92
N SER A 230 -26.20 -52.14 -0.80
CA SER A 230 -25.36 -53.36 -0.61
C SER A 230 -23.83 -53.21 -0.75
N THR A 231 -22.94 -53.76 0.08
CA THR A 231 -22.98 -54.84 1.12
C THR A 231 -21.61 -54.94 1.85
N GLY A 232 -21.59 -55.41 3.11
CA GLY A 232 -20.49 -56.15 3.78
C GLY A 232 -19.37 -55.31 4.42
N ASP A 233 -19.20 -55.18 5.75
CA ASP A 233 -18.90 -56.12 6.86
C ASP A 233 -17.38 -56.35 7.10
N ALA A 234 -17.01 -56.24 8.38
CA ALA A 234 -15.75 -56.55 9.09
C ALA A 234 -14.39 -56.04 8.53
N ASP A 235 -13.58 -55.34 9.33
CA ASP A 235 -12.80 -55.98 10.41
C ASP A 235 -11.98 -54.97 11.23
N GLN A 236 -11.81 -55.29 12.51
CA GLN A 236 -11.15 -54.52 13.55
C GLN A 236 -9.78 -55.16 13.83
N PHE A 237 -8.67 -54.45 13.61
CA PHE A 237 -7.38 -54.86 14.18
C PHE A 237 -6.66 -53.71 14.86
N HIS A 238 -6.63 -53.79 16.19
CA HIS A 238 -5.58 -53.20 17.02
C HIS A 238 -4.27 -53.96 16.78
N THR A 239 -3.16 -53.23 16.62
CA THR A 239 -1.84 -53.75 16.99
C THR A 239 -1.07 -52.66 17.71
N GLN A 240 -0.54 -53.07 18.84
CA GLN A 240 0.06 -52.26 19.89
C GLN A 240 1.58 -52.17 19.71
N SER A 241 2.16 -51.05 20.14
CA SER A 241 3.52 -50.90 20.66
C SER A 241 4.72 -50.93 19.69
N SER A 242 5.41 -49.78 19.61
CA SER A 242 6.87 -49.72 19.55
C SER A 242 7.31 -48.37 20.15
N GLU A 243 8.13 -48.44 21.19
CA GLU A 243 8.58 -47.34 22.03
C GLU A 243 9.64 -46.44 21.36
N ASN A 244 9.44 -45.13 21.55
CA ASN A 244 10.45 -44.12 21.93
C ASN A 244 11.93 -44.35 21.58
N VAL A 245 12.38 -43.82 20.43
CA VAL A 245 13.67 -43.08 20.30
C VAL A 245 13.58 -42.05 19.15
N ALA A 246 12.62 -41.13 19.20
CA ALA A 246 12.55 -40.04 18.22
C ALA A 246 11.99 -38.71 18.78
N SER A 247 11.77 -38.63 20.09
CA SER A 247 11.01 -37.54 20.70
C SER A 247 11.86 -36.29 20.95
N THR A 248 13.15 -36.42 21.32
CA THR A 248 13.90 -35.25 21.81
C THR A 248 14.60 -34.42 20.72
N PHE A 249 14.78 -34.96 19.50
CA PHE A 249 15.37 -34.21 18.38
C PHE A 249 14.32 -33.59 17.45
N ALA A 250 13.14 -34.21 17.32
CA ALA A 250 12.05 -33.67 16.51
C ALA A 250 11.40 -32.45 17.18
N ILE A 251 11.15 -32.51 18.50
CA ILE A 251 10.48 -31.43 19.24
C ILE A 251 11.28 -30.12 19.19
N THR A 252 12.62 -30.19 19.25
CA THR A 252 13.50 -29.02 19.25
C THR A 252 13.59 -28.35 17.87
N LEU A 253 13.56 -29.13 16.79
CA LEU A 253 13.58 -28.58 15.41
C LEU A 253 12.24 -27.95 15.02
N PHE A 254 11.11 -28.54 15.41
CA PHE A 254 9.79 -27.95 15.14
C PHE A 254 9.50 -26.73 16.02
N ALA A 255 9.90 -26.75 17.30
CA ALA A 255 9.71 -25.59 18.18
C ALA A 255 10.55 -24.38 17.76
N THR A 256 11.78 -24.59 17.29
CA THR A 256 12.66 -23.50 16.84
C THR A 256 12.24 -22.93 15.48
N THR A 257 11.85 -23.78 14.52
CA THR A 257 11.36 -23.30 13.21
C THR A 257 10.04 -22.54 13.31
N VAL A 258 9.09 -23.05 14.11
CA VAL A 258 7.82 -22.35 14.38
C VAL A 258 8.07 -21.07 15.19
N GLY A 259 8.97 -21.11 16.17
CA GLY A 259 9.34 -19.93 16.97
C GLY A 259 9.94 -18.80 16.13
N VAL A 260 10.88 -19.11 15.23
CA VAL A 260 11.48 -18.13 14.32
C VAL A 260 10.46 -17.59 13.33
N PHE A 261 9.57 -18.43 12.80
CA PHE A 261 8.51 -17.99 11.90
C PHE A 261 7.54 -17.03 12.59
N LEU A 262 7.13 -17.35 13.82
CA LEU A 262 6.25 -16.49 14.62
C LEU A 262 6.92 -15.17 15.00
N THR A 263 8.20 -15.18 15.39
CA THR A 263 8.91 -13.93 15.71
C THR A 263 9.11 -13.06 14.47
N LEU A 264 9.49 -13.63 13.31
CA LEU A 264 9.56 -12.89 12.04
C LEU A 264 8.20 -12.32 11.64
N MET A 265 7.11 -13.06 11.83
CA MET A 265 5.75 -12.57 11.57
C MET A 265 5.38 -11.40 12.51
N PHE A 266 5.76 -11.49 13.79
CA PHE A 266 5.59 -10.39 14.75
C PHE A 266 6.42 -9.16 14.37
N PHE A 267 7.69 -9.31 14.01
CA PHE A 267 8.54 -8.20 13.59
C PHE A 267 8.05 -7.58 12.28
N HIS A 268 7.61 -8.38 11.31
CA HIS A 268 7.02 -7.88 10.07
C HIS A 268 5.79 -7.00 10.35
N LYS A 269 4.89 -7.47 11.24
CA LYS A 269 3.72 -6.69 11.67
C LYS A 269 4.13 -5.40 12.40
N ILE A 270 5.13 -5.45 13.28
CA ILE A 270 5.63 -4.27 14.00
C ILE A 270 6.32 -3.28 13.04
N THR A 271 7.03 -3.73 12.01
CA THR A 271 7.65 -2.85 11.01
C THR A 271 6.61 -2.13 10.15
N LEU A 272 5.56 -2.84 9.72
CA LEU A 272 4.39 -2.25 9.05
C LEU A 272 3.68 -1.23 9.96
N PHE A 273 3.51 -1.56 11.24
CA PHE A 273 2.84 -0.71 12.22
C PHE A 273 3.68 0.51 12.64
N GLY A 274 4.99 0.34 12.83
CA GLY A 274 5.93 1.38 13.22
C GLY A 274 6.05 2.48 12.17
N TYR A 275 5.85 2.14 10.90
CA TYR A 275 5.80 3.12 9.82
C TYR A 275 4.62 4.10 9.92
N SER A 276 3.46 3.62 10.37
CA SER A 276 2.27 4.46 10.59
C SER A 276 2.50 5.45 11.73
N LEU A 277 3.06 5.00 12.85
CA LEU A 277 3.41 5.84 14.01
C LEU A 277 4.52 6.87 13.71
N LEU A 278 5.51 6.51 12.89
CA LEU A 278 6.58 7.44 12.47
C LEU A 278 6.06 8.58 11.59
N ASN A 279 5.03 8.33 10.77
CA ASN A 279 4.42 9.38 9.94
C ASN A 279 3.68 10.43 10.78
N GLN A 280 3.21 10.07 11.98
CA GLN A 280 2.53 10.97 12.91
C GLN A 280 3.50 11.97 13.56
N LYS A 281 4.74 11.56 13.86
CA LYS A 281 5.76 12.43 14.50
C LYS A 281 6.47 13.39 13.54
N ASN A 282 6.51 13.09 12.24
CA ASN A 282 7.20 13.93 11.25
C ASN A 282 6.39 15.14 10.76
N LYS A 283 5.12 15.29 11.16
CA LYS A 283 4.27 16.44 10.79
C LYS A 283 4.30 17.59 11.83
N GLN A 284 5.04 17.45 12.93
CA GLN A 284 5.06 18.41 14.04
C GLN A 284 6.47 18.89 14.45
N ILE A 285 7.44 18.90 13.53
CA ILE A 285 8.70 19.61 13.78
C ILE A 285 8.57 21.04 13.27
N THR A 286 7.97 21.89 14.11
CA THR A 286 8.13 23.35 14.00
C THR A 286 9.60 23.65 14.34
N MET A 287 10.37 24.05 13.34
CA MET A 287 11.77 24.43 13.48
C MET A 287 11.86 25.68 14.39
N PRO A 288 12.45 25.61 15.60
CA PRO A 288 12.76 26.80 16.34
C PRO A 288 14.00 27.42 15.70
N ASN A 289 13.85 28.62 15.15
CA ASN A 289 15.00 29.48 14.90
C ASN A 289 15.57 29.85 16.27
N ASP A 290 16.70 29.26 16.65
CA ASP A 290 17.57 29.89 17.61
C ASP A 290 19.03 29.67 17.23
N LEU A 291 19.75 30.79 17.19
CA LEU A 291 21.19 30.87 17.02
C LEU A 291 21.85 30.22 18.23
N GLY A 292 22.63 29.17 17.98
CA GLY A 292 23.54 28.59 18.98
C GLY A 292 24.77 28.07 18.28
N GLU A 293 25.84 28.85 18.31
CA GLU A 293 27.19 28.40 18.00
C GLU A 293 27.54 27.21 18.89
N GLU A 294 27.80 26.03 18.33
CA GLU A 294 28.64 25.03 18.98
C GLU A 294 29.59 24.40 17.97
N ILE A 295 30.87 24.60 18.27
CA ILE A 295 32.06 24.18 17.55
C ILE A 295 32.20 22.67 17.74
N TYR A 296 32.09 21.88 16.67
CA TYR A 296 32.52 20.49 16.70
C TYR A 296 33.98 20.40 16.23
N GLU A 297 34.87 20.21 17.20
CA GLU A 297 36.23 19.72 16.97
C GLU A 297 36.17 18.34 16.30
N LEU A 298 36.74 18.22 15.10
CA LEU A 298 36.93 16.95 14.40
C LEU A 298 38.17 16.23 14.94
N PRO A 299 38.12 14.92 15.26
CA PRO A 299 39.32 14.19 15.66
C PRO A 299 40.24 13.97 14.46
N ILE A 300 41.48 14.40 14.63
CA ILE A 300 42.61 14.18 13.73
C ILE A 300 42.94 12.68 13.73
N HIS A 301 42.75 12.02 12.58
CA HIS A 301 43.52 10.82 12.25
C HIS A 301 44.60 11.18 11.23
N ALA A 302 45.84 11.11 11.71
CA ALA A 302 47.03 11.20 10.90
C ALA A 302 47.12 10.00 9.95
N THR A 303 47.37 10.26 8.67
CA THR A 303 48.04 9.31 7.79
C THR A 303 48.94 10.09 6.83
N GLU A 304 50.17 9.61 6.76
CA GLU A 304 51.37 10.15 6.13
C GLU A 304 51.25 10.56 4.64
N LYS A 305 51.87 11.72 4.35
CA LYS A 305 52.69 12.12 3.18
C LYS A 305 52.51 11.38 1.84
N HIS A 306 52.25 12.14 0.76
CA HIS A 306 53.31 12.60 -0.16
C HIS A 306 52.82 13.71 -1.12
N ASP A 307 53.68 14.72 -1.31
CA ASP A 307 53.57 15.89 -2.21
C ASP A 307 53.17 15.62 -3.67
N TRP A 308 52.41 16.58 -4.24
CA TRP A 308 52.83 17.29 -5.45
C TRP A 308 52.15 18.67 -5.59
N ASP A 309 53.00 19.68 -5.78
CA ASP A 309 52.72 21.04 -6.22
C ASP A 309 51.96 21.11 -7.56
N SER A 310 50.99 22.03 -7.66
CA SER A 310 51.00 23.05 -8.73
C SER A 310 49.84 24.06 -8.60
N GLN A 311 50.22 25.25 -8.15
CA GLN A 311 49.88 26.55 -8.73
C GLN A 311 48.42 26.86 -9.14
N ASN A 312 47.85 27.78 -8.35
CA ASN A 312 47.39 29.10 -8.82
C ASN A 312 45.98 29.18 -9.44
N ARG A 313 45.02 29.69 -8.65
CA ARG A 313 44.21 30.87 -9.01
C ARG A 313 43.48 31.43 -7.79
N THR A 314 43.92 32.61 -7.38
CA THR A 314 43.30 33.53 -6.45
C THR A 314 42.04 34.15 -7.08
N TYR A 315 40.90 34.05 -6.39
CA TYR A 315 39.79 34.97 -6.59
C TYR A 315 39.56 35.76 -5.31
N ASN A 316 39.81 37.07 -5.40
CA ASN A 316 39.52 38.06 -4.37
C ASN A 316 38.01 38.26 -4.25
N LEU A 317 37.45 38.06 -3.06
CA LEU A 317 36.15 38.64 -2.70
C LEU A 317 36.33 39.50 -1.46
N THR A 318 36.32 40.80 -1.70
CA THR A 318 36.32 41.86 -0.70
C THR A 318 34.92 42.01 -0.15
N TYR A 319 34.74 41.79 1.15
CA TYR A 319 33.53 42.22 1.87
C TYR A 319 33.93 43.24 2.93
N GLN A 320 33.60 44.51 2.67
CA GLN A 320 33.54 45.55 3.69
C GLN A 320 32.23 45.36 4.47
N SER A 321 32.32 45.32 5.80
CA SER A 321 31.19 45.52 6.70
C SER A 321 31.53 46.68 7.64
N SER A 322 30.64 47.67 7.68
CA SER A 322 30.78 48.94 8.39
C SER A 322 30.14 48.90 9.78
N LYS A 323 30.86 49.40 10.80
CA LYS A 323 30.43 50.26 11.95
C LYS A 323 31.48 50.16 13.06
N ASN A 324 31.92 51.24 13.72
CA ASN A 324 31.17 52.39 14.21
C ASN A 324 31.62 53.74 13.67
#